data_AF-A0A927LGM2-F1
#
_entry.id   AF-A0A927LGM2-F1
#
_cell.length_a   1.000
_cell.length_b   1.000
_cell.length_c   1.000
_cell.angle_alpha   90.00
_cell.angle_beta   90.00
_cell.angle_gamma   90.00
#
_symmetry.space_group_name_H-M   'P 1'
#
loop_
_entity.id
_entity.type
_entity.pdbx_description
1 polymer ?
#
loop_
_entity_poly.entity_id
_entity_poly.type
_entity_poly.pdbx_seq_one_letter_code
_entity_poly.pdbx_strand_id
1 'polypeptide(L)'
;MNAKENKEIDNLVNKMMKKATLESPSFDFTAQIMEQVNSLQQSRATIYEPLISRKAWFFICTGLVALMGYVLLGTQQQPTSWDHFLDLNIFINDAFSIALHRFLFSNVMLYSLAFLSVMVLVQVFFLSMFFNKRFEN
;
A
#
# COMPACT_ATOMS: atom_id res chain seq x y z
N MET A 1 26.30 30.32 61.22
CA MET A 1 25.85 28.91 61.29
C MET A 1 27.05 28.05 61.62
N ASN A 2 26.93 27.16 62.63
CA ASN A 2 28.06 26.41 63.17
C ASN A 2 28.37 25.19 62.28
N ALA A 3 29.61 25.04 61.81
CA ALA A 3 29.99 23.95 60.89
C ALA A 3 29.73 22.52 61.45
N LYS A 4 29.64 22.38 62.77
CA LYS A 4 29.31 21.12 63.44
C LYS A 4 27.85 20.70 63.25
N GLU A 5 26.93 21.66 63.29
CA GLU A 5 25.49 21.45 63.11
C GLU A 5 25.18 20.93 61.71
N ASN A 6 25.81 21.51 60.68
CA ASN A 6 25.63 21.07 59.30
C ASN A 6 26.08 19.61 59.09
N LYS A 7 27.17 19.21 59.76
CA LYS A 7 27.70 17.84 59.69
C LYS A 7 26.79 16.81 60.35
N GLU A 8 26.05 17.20 61.39
CA GLU A 8 25.07 16.33 62.02
C GLU A 8 23.83 16.15 61.16
N ILE A 9 23.33 17.22 60.52
CA ILE A 9 22.22 17.15 59.56
C ILE A 9 22.58 16.26 58.37
N ASP A 10 23.77 16.42 57.77
CA ASP A 10 24.23 15.57 56.67
C ASP A 10 24.31 14.09 57.09
N ASN A 11 24.77 13.81 58.30
CA ASN A 11 24.81 12.44 58.82
C ASN A 11 23.42 11.85 59.04
N LEU A 12 22.45 12.64 59.49
CA LEU A 12 21.06 12.22 59.65
C LEU A 12 20.41 11.92 58.30
N VAL A 13 20.61 12.78 57.31
CA VAL A 13 20.10 12.57 55.94
C VAL A 13 20.70 11.30 55.33
N ASN A 14 22.02 11.12 55.44
CA ASN A 14 22.71 9.95 54.90
C ASN A 14 22.28 8.64 55.60
N LYS A 15 22.02 8.70 56.92
CA LYS A 15 21.51 7.55 57.69
C LYS A 15 20.05 7.22 57.35
N MET A 16 19.21 8.22 57.08
CA MET A 16 17.84 8.01 56.59
C MET A 16 17.85 7.40 55.18
N MET A 17 18.69 7.92 54.29
CA MET A 17 18.78 7.46 52.90
C MET A 17 19.36 6.04 52.79
N LYS A 18 20.28 5.65 53.67
CA LYS A 18 20.78 4.27 53.77
C LYS A 18 19.80 3.29 54.41
N LYS A 19 18.90 3.78 55.27
CA LYS A 19 17.85 2.97 55.91
C LYS A 19 16.61 2.81 55.05
N ALA A 20 16.42 3.68 54.06
CA ALA A 20 15.45 3.46 53.02
C ALA A 20 15.88 2.22 52.22
N THR A 21 15.18 1.12 52.44
CA THR A 21 15.35 -0.10 51.64
C THR A 21 15.16 0.28 50.19
N LEU A 22 16.19 0.04 49.36
CA LEU A 22 16.07 0.15 47.92
C LEU A 22 15.03 -0.90 47.50
N GLU A 23 13.85 -0.46 47.09
CA GLU A 23 12.87 -1.36 46.49
C GLU A 23 13.50 -1.92 45.21
N SER A 24 13.96 -3.18 45.28
CA SER A 24 14.40 -3.86 44.08
C SER A 24 13.15 -4.25 43.31
N PRO A 25 13.10 -4.02 41.99
CA PRO A 25 12.02 -4.55 41.17
C PRO A 25 11.89 -6.06 41.39
N SER A 26 10.69 -6.59 41.16
CA SER A 26 10.48 -8.04 41.18
C SER A 26 11.43 -8.73 40.19
N PHE A 27 11.78 -9.99 40.46
CA PHE A 27 12.67 -10.77 39.61
C PHE A 27 12.20 -10.77 38.14
N ASP A 28 10.88 -10.74 37.91
CA ASP A 28 10.27 -10.78 36.58
C ASP A 28 9.86 -9.41 36.02
N PHE A 29 10.22 -8.30 36.68
CA PHE A 29 9.82 -6.95 36.25
C PHE A 29 10.19 -6.66 34.80
N THR A 30 11.43 -6.97 34.42
CA THR A 30 11.91 -6.75 33.05
C THR A 30 11.18 -7.64 32.05
N ALA A 31 10.88 -8.90 32.43
CA ALA A 31 10.15 -9.83 31.56
C ALA A 31 8.71 -9.33 31.29
N GLN A 32 8.00 -8.88 32.32
CA GLN A 32 6.64 -8.35 32.21
C GLN A 32 6.58 -7.05 31.38
N ILE A 33 7.53 -6.14 31.60
CA ILE A 33 7.65 -4.92 30.79
C ILE A 33 7.92 -5.27 29.32
N MET A 34 8.85 -6.19 29.06
CA MET A 34 9.23 -6.57 27.70
C MET A 34 8.09 -7.31 26.97
N GLU A 35 7.31 -8.12 27.68
CA GLU A 35 6.09 -8.76 27.15
C GLU A 35 5.03 -7.73 26.76
N GLN A 36 4.81 -6.72 27.62
CA GLN A 36 3.86 -5.65 27.33
C GLN A 36 4.35 -4.71 26.22
N VAL A 37 5.66 -4.45 26.13
CA VAL A 37 6.25 -3.67 25.02
C VAL A 37 6.15 -4.43 23.70
N ASN A 38 6.44 -5.73 23.68
CA ASN A 38 6.36 -6.54 22.47
C ASN A 38 4.92 -6.66 21.95
N SER A 39 3.93 -6.86 22.84
CA SER A 39 2.52 -6.89 22.44
C SER A 39 2.03 -5.55 21.87
N LEU A 40 2.46 -4.43 22.44
CA LEU A 40 2.18 -3.09 21.91
C LEU A 40 2.90 -2.82 20.58
N GLN A 41 4.13 -3.31 20.42
CA GLN A 41 4.88 -3.24 19.15
C GLN A 41 4.23 -4.08 18.06
N GLN A 42 3.74 -5.28 18.37
CA GLN A 42 3.06 -6.14 17.40
C GLN A 42 1.74 -5.52 16.92
N SER A 43 1.04 -4.80 17.80
CA SER A 43 -0.16 -4.02 17.46
C SER A 43 0.13 -2.75 16.64
N ARG A 44 1.35 -2.21 16.73
CA ARG A 44 1.81 -1.01 16.00
C ARG A 44 2.69 -1.31 14.80
N ALA A 45 3.05 -2.56 14.57
CA ALA A 45 3.69 -2.98 13.33
C ALA A 45 2.76 -2.49 12.21
N THR A 46 3.26 -1.58 11.38
CA THR A 46 2.52 -1.05 10.25
C THR A 46 2.23 -2.24 9.33
N ILE A 47 1.06 -2.86 9.51
CA ILE A 47 0.60 -3.95 8.66
C ILE A 47 0.45 -3.31 7.29
N TYR A 48 1.44 -3.58 6.43
CA TYR A 48 1.51 -3.00 5.10
C TYR A 48 0.48 -3.74 4.26
N GLU A 49 -0.73 -3.20 4.22
CA GLU A 49 -1.78 -3.72 3.36
C GLU A 49 -1.37 -3.44 1.91
N PRO A 50 -1.40 -4.45 1.01
CA PRO A 50 -1.06 -4.22 -0.38
C PRO A 50 -1.96 -3.13 -0.96
N LEU A 51 -1.37 -2.09 -1.57
CA LEU A 51 -2.10 -0.93 -2.12
C LEU A 51 -3.26 -1.33 -3.04
N ILE A 52 -3.17 -2.50 -3.69
CA ILE A 52 -4.21 -3.11 -4.51
C ILE A 52 -4.29 -4.60 -4.16
N SER A 53 -5.49 -5.07 -3.79
CA SER A 53 -5.75 -6.49 -3.53
C SER A 53 -5.43 -7.35 -4.76
N ARG A 54 -4.95 -8.58 -4.55
CA ARG A 54 -4.63 -9.53 -5.64
C ARG A 54 -5.80 -9.77 -6.61
N LYS A 55 -7.04 -9.65 -6.11
CA LYS A 55 -8.26 -9.77 -6.92
C LYS A 55 -8.42 -8.60 -7.89
N ALA A 56 -8.11 -7.38 -7.45
CA ALA A 56 -8.20 -6.18 -8.29
C ALA A 56 -7.19 -6.21 -9.45
N TRP A 57 -6.00 -6.80 -9.24
CA TRP A 57 -5.05 -7.07 -10.32
C TRP A 57 -5.60 -7.99 -11.42
N PHE A 58 -6.34 -9.04 -11.04
CA PHE A 58 -6.97 -9.94 -12.01
C PHE A 58 -8.02 -9.21 -12.86
N PHE A 59 -8.84 -8.33 -12.26
CA PHE A 59 -9.80 -7.51 -12.98
C PHE A 59 -9.13 -6.52 -13.93
N ILE A 60 -8.03 -5.88 -13.51
CA ILE A 60 -7.25 -4.96 -14.35
C ILE A 60 -6.64 -5.69 -15.56
N CYS A 61 -6.00 -6.84 -15.37
CA CYS A 61 -5.46 -7.63 -16.48
C CYS A 61 -6.55 -8.07 -17.45
N THR A 62 -7.69 -8.52 -16.93
CA THR A 62 -8.83 -8.97 -17.75
C THR A 62 -9.41 -7.83 -18.57
N GLY A 63 -9.63 -6.66 -17.97
CA GLY A 63 -10.14 -5.48 -18.67
C GLY A 63 -9.19 -4.98 -19.76
N LEU A 64 -7.88 -5.11 -19.54
CA LEU A 64 -6.86 -4.72 -20.49
C LEU A 64 -6.81 -5.67 -21.70
N VAL A 65 -6.90 -6.98 -21.48
CA VAL A 65 -7.04 -7.98 -22.56
C VAL A 65 -8.32 -7.74 -23.36
N ALA A 66 -9.43 -7.43 -22.70
CA ALA A 66 -10.69 -7.11 -23.38
C ALA A 66 -10.58 -5.84 -24.24
N LEU A 67 -9.93 -4.79 -23.74
CA LEU A 67 -9.72 -3.54 -24.47
C LEU A 67 -8.82 -3.75 -25.69
N MET A 68 -7.76 -4.56 -25.56
CA MET A 68 -6.93 -4.93 -26.71
C MET A 68 -7.68 -5.79 -27.72
N GLY A 69 -8.49 -6.75 -27.26
CA GLY A 69 -9.40 -7.50 -28.13
C GLY A 69 -10.32 -6.58 -28.92
N TYR A 70 -10.93 -5.59 -28.26
CA TYR A 70 -11.80 -4.62 -28.92
C TYR A 70 -11.07 -3.78 -29.97
N VAL A 71 -9.87 -3.28 -29.68
CA VAL A 71 -9.09 -2.47 -30.65
C VAL A 71 -8.62 -3.30 -31.85
N LEU A 72 -8.24 -4.56 -31.62
CA LEU A 72 -7.79 -5.47 -32.69
C LEU A 72 -8.95 -5.96 -33.57
N LEU A 73 -10.12 -6.20 -32.98
CA LEU A 73 -11.30 -6.71 -33.71
C LEU A 73 -12.12 -5.58 -34.35
N GLY A 74 -12.24 -4.42 -33.70
CA GLY A 74 -13.05 -3.27 -34.17
C GLY A 74 -12.47 -2.52 -35.38
N THR A 75 -11.30 -2.91 -35.87
CA THR A 75 -10.62 -2.30 -37.02
C THR A 75 -10.71 -3.15 -38.29
N GLN A 76 -11.32 -4.33 -38.21
CA GLN A 76 -11.62 -5.19 -39.35
C GLN A 76 -13.09 -4.98 -39.78
N GLN A 77 -13.31 -4.24 -40.87
CA GLN A 77 -14.62 -4.16 -41.53
C GLN A 77 -14.89 -5.41 -42.40
N GLN A 78 -14.67 -6.61 -41.87
CA GLN A 78 -14.98 -7.86 -42.55
C GLN A 78 -16.06 -8.58 -41.75
N PRO A 79 -17.21 -8.96 -42.35
CA PRO A 79 -18.27 -9.63 -41.63
C PRO A 79 -17.82 -11.06 -41.32
N THR A 80 -17.20 -11.26 -40.16
CA THR A 80 -16.97 -12.59 -39.61
C THR A 80 -17.98 -12.80 -38.51
N SER A 81 -18.70 -13.92 -38.61
CA SER A 81 -19.86 -14.38 -37.84
C SER A 81 -19.72 -14.46 -36.31
N TRP A 82 -18.70 -13.84 -35.70
CA TRP A 82 -18.46 -13.77 -34.27
C TRP A 82 -19.02 -12.49 -33.60
N ASP A 83 -19.43 -11.49 -34.39
CA ASP A 83 -19.84 -10.16 -33.90
C ASP A 83 -21.00 -10.18 -32.87
N HIS A 84 -21.81 -11.25 -32.86
CA HIS A 84 -22.92 -11.39 -31.92
C HIS A 84 -22.52 -11.66 -30.45
N PHE A 85 -21.26 -12.02 -30.17
CA PHE A 85 -20.81 -12.33 -28.80
C PHE A 85 -20.17 -11.15 -28.07
N LEU A 86 -19.78 -10.10 -28.80
CA LEU A 86 -19.08 -8.94 -28.25
C LEU A 86 -19.85 -7.66 -28.59
N ASP A 87 -21.16 -7.65 -28.33
CA ASP A 87 -21.99 -6.46 -28.50
C ASP A 87 -21.69 -5.43 -27.39
N LEU A 88 -20.47 -4.88 -27.43
CA LEU A 88 -19.95 -3.80 -26.60
C LEU A 88 -20.55 -2.45 -27.02
N ASN A 89 -21.31 -2.43 -28.12
CA ASN A 89 -22.02 -1.26 -28.64
C ASN A 89 -23.09 -0.75 -27.66
N ILE A 90 -23.60 -1.61 -26.76
CA ILE A 90 -24.60 -1.22 -25.76
C ILE A 90 -23.98 -0.38 -24.63
N PHE A 91 -22.68 -0.55 -24.35
CA PHE A 91 -22.02 0.11 -23.22
C PHE A 91 -21.39 1.46 -23.59
N ILE A 92 -21.05 1.63 -24.86
CA ILE A 92 -20.38 2.83 -25.37
C ILE A 92 -21.45 3.71 -26.01
N ASN A 93 -22.06 4.57 -25.19
CA ASN A 93 -23.07 5.54 -25.63
C ASN A 93 -22.62 6.25 -26.91
N ASP A 94 -23.50 6.40 -27.91
CA ASP A 94 -23.22 7.00 -29.22
C ASP A 94 -22.55 8.40 -29.10
N ALA A 95 -22.81 9.12 -28.02
CA ALA A 95 -22.16 10.39 -27.72
C ALA A 95 -20.63 10.28 -27.56
N PHE A 96 -20.14 9.18 -26.95
CA PHE A 96 -18.70 8.96 -26.72
C PHE A 96 -17.99 8.52 -28.00
N SER A 97 -18.61 7.64 -28.78
CA SER A 97 -18.06 7.21 -30.09
C SER A 97 -18.01 8.40 -31.06
N ILE A 98 -19.06 9.23 -31.11
CA ILE A 98 -19.09 10.46 -31.94
C ILE A 98 -18.06 11.49 -31.47
N ALA A 99 -17.88 11.67 -30.16
CA ALA A 99 -16.88 12.58 -29.60
C ALA A 99 -15.44 12.15 -29.94
N LEU A 100 -15.15 10.85 -29.91
CA LEU A 100 -13.86 10.30 -30.31
C LEU A 100 -13.64 10.37 -31.82
N HIS A 101 -14.66 10.10 -32.63
CA HIS A 101 -14.56 10.16 -34.11
C HIS A 101 -14.39 11.60 -34.63
N ARG A 102 -14.92 12.60 -33.90
CA ARG A 102 -14.72 14.04 -34.18
C ARG A 102 -13.28 14.48 -33.96
N PHE A 103 -12.53 13.81 -33.09
CA PHE A 103 -11.10 13.97 -33.03
C PHE A 103 -10.48 13.15 -34.17
N LEU A 104 -9.95 13.83 -35.19
CA LEU A 104 -9.25 13.23 -36.33
C LEU A 104 -7.91 12.61 -35.89
N PHE A 105 -7.94 11.58 -35.06
CA PHE A 105 -6.75 10.82 -34.71
C PHE A 105 -6.44 9.81 -35.82
N SER A 106 -5.21 9.86 -36.33
CA SER A 106 -4.71 8.81 -37.23
C SER A 106 -4.77 7.47 -36.52
N ASN A 107 -5.09 6.40 -37.25
CA ASN A 107 -5.11 5.03 -36.71
C ASN A 107 -3.81 4.70 -35.96
N VAL A 108 -2.66 5.16 -36.47
CA VAL A 108 -1.35 4.98 -35.83
C VAL A 108 -1.27 5.65 -34.47
N MET A 109 -1.84 6.85 -34.32
CA MET A 109 -1.87 7.57 -33.05
C MET A 109 -2.78 6.86 -32.02
N LEU A 110 -3.91 6.32 -32.47
CA LEU A 110 -4.85 5.59 -31.62
C LEU A 110 -4.21 4.29 -31.08
N TYR A 111 -3.56 3.51 -31.95
CA TYR A 111 -2.82 2.31 -31.53
C TYR A 111 -1.66 2.64 -30.58
N SER A 112 -0.93 3.73 -30.85
CA SER A 112 0.19 4.14 -30.01
C SER A 112 -0.28 4.57 -28.62
N LEU A 113 -1.39 5.31 -28.52
CA LEU A 113 -1.95 5.74 -27.25
C LEU A 113 -2.51 4.55 -26.44
N ALA A 114 -3.15 3.60 -27.11
CA ALA A 114 -3.62 2.37 -26.48
C ALA A 114 -2.45 1.56 -25.93
N PHE A 115 -1.39 1.39 -26.73
CA PHE A 115 -0.17 0.69 -26.31
C PHE A 115 0.51 1.39 -25.12
N LEU A 116 0.60 2.73 -25.16
CA LEU A 116 1.18 3.53 -24.08
C LEU A 116 0.38 3.40 -22.78
N SER A 117 -0.96 3.42 -22.85
CA SER A 117 -1.83 3.20 -21.69
C SER A 117 -1.58 1.85 -21.02
N VAL A 118 -1.47 0.79 -21.84
CA VAL A 118 -1.13 -0.55 -21.35
C VAL A 118 0.25 -0.58 -20.70
N MET A 119 1.24 0.02 -21.34
CA MET A 119 2.61 0.05 -20.83
C MET A 119 2.69 0.74 -19.46
N VAL A 120 2.01 1.87 -19.29
CA VAL A 120 1.96 2.60 -18.01
C VAL A 120 1.33 1.74 -16.91
N LEU A 121 0.26 1.01 -17.21
CA LEU A 121 -0.35 0.09 -16.25
C LEU A 121 0.59 -1.05 -15.84
N VAL A 122 1.33 -1.62 -16.80
CA VAL A 122 2.34 -2.65 -16.54
C VAL A 122 3.49 -2.09 -15.69
N GLN A 123 3.91 -0.85 -15.92
CA GLN A 123 4.92 -0.18 -15.09
C GLN A 123 4.45 0.00 -13.65
N VAL A 124 3.21 0.47 -13.45
CA VAL A 124 2.60 0.60 -12.13
C VAL A 124 2.47 -0.77 -11.45
N PHE A 125 2.14 -1.83 -12.19
CA PHE A 125 2.16 -3.21 -11.68
C PHE A 125 3.51 -3.60 -11.13
N PHE A 126 4.55 -3.42 -11.92
CA PHE A 126 5.90 -3.83 -11.57
C PHE A 126 6.41 -3.07 -10.35
N LEU A 127 6.11 -1.77 -10.26
CA LEU A 127 6.41 -0.96 -9.09
C LEU A 127 5.67 -1.47 -7.85
N SER A 128 4.38 -1.76 -7.97
CA SER A 128 3.58 -2.26 -6.86
C SER A 128 4.10 -3.62 -6.35
N MET A 129 4.54 -4.50 -7.25
CA MET A 129 5.12 -5.79 -6.92
C MET A 129 6.48 -5.63 -6.22
N PHE A 130 7.32 -4.70 -6.69
CA PHE A 130 8.62 -4.41 -6.08
C PHE A 130 8.47 -3.85 -4.66
N PHE A 131 7.55 -2.90 -4.45
CA PHE A 131 7.30 -2.36 -3.11
C PHE A 131 6.70 -3.40 -2.16
N ASN A 132 5.78 -4.26 -2.63
CA ASN A 132 5.23 -5.33 -1.81
C ASN A 132 6.33 -6.27 -1.28
N LYS A 133 7.34 -6.59 -2.11
CA LYS A 133 8.50 -7.40 -1.69
C LYS A 133 9.43 -6.72 -0.68
N ARG A 134 9.43 -5.39 -0.60
CA ARG A 134 10.35 -4.64 0.26
C ARG A 134 9.80 -4.36 1.66
N PHE A 135 8.48 -4.42 1.83
CA PHE A 135 7.78 -4.17 3.10
C PHE A 135 7.26 -5.45 3.77
N GLU A 136 7.54 -6.63 3.20
CA GLU A 136 7.23 -7.94 3.78
C GLU A 136 8.42 -8.52 4.57
N ASN A 137 9.16 -7.65 5.29
CA ASN A 137 10.23 -8.00 6.23
C ASN A 137 10.10 -7.19 7.51
#